data_AF-R5Y6E7-F1
#
_entry.id   AF-R5Y6E7-F1
#
_cell.length_a   1.000
_cell.length_b   1.000
_cell.length_c   1.000
_cell.angle_alpha   90.00
_cell.angle_beta   90.00
_cell.angle_gamma   90.00
#
_symmetry.space_group_name_H-M   'P 1'
#
loop_
_entity.id
_entity.type
_entity.pdbx_description
1 polymer ?
#
loop_
_entity_poly.entity_id
_entity_poly.type
_entity_poly.pdbx_seq_one_letter_code
_entity_poly.pdbx_strand_id
1 'polypeptide(L)'
;MYIPAVKTITMPTLIAIDVVEINDVTVSFKDGDKPVFTGKVPDGANYAYRCEWWELDSKTGAMSTDFGNFYENRITAFEAGKTYHYGVYVTTYGDVGNVRYIFTPDTKLKINGEFVNYTRYEGDESDGSDGTMWVLTDLTMTPEESTPQKHSFLDWFINLFTKVVKWVIDFIGNVC
;
A
#
# COMPACT_ATOMS: atom_id res chain seq x y z
N MET A 1 44.90 26.75 38.44
CA MET A 1 43.51 26.24 38.53
C MET A 1 43.02 26.06 37.10
N TYR A 2 42.87 24.82 36.64
CA TYR A 2 42.37 24.52 35.30
C TYR A 2 40.85 24.36 35.40
N ILE A 3 40.09 25.21 34.72
CA ILE A 3 38.63 25.08 34.63
C ILE A 3 38.36 24.41 33.28
N PRO A 4 37.96 23.12 33.25
CA PRO A 4 37.60 22.49 32.00
C PRO A 4 36.39 23.21 31.41
N ALA A 5 36.43 23.49 30.10
CA ALA A 5 35.26 23.99 29.38
C ALA A 5 34.16 22.93 29.43
N VAL A 6 33.09 23.19 30.18
CA VAL A 6 31.87 22.37 30.14
C VAL A 6 31.23 22.62 28.79
N LYS A 7 31.25 21.60 27.93
CA LYS A 7 30.55 21.62 26.65
C LYS A 7 29.05 21.49 26.96
N THR A 8 28.30 22.58 26.86
CA THR A 8 26.84 22.55 27.06
C THR A 8 26.21 21.71 25.95
N ILE A 9 25.67 20.55 26.29
CA ILE A 9 24.86 19.75 25.37
C ILE A 9 23.48 20.41 25.34
N THR A 10 23.12 21.04 24.22
CA THR A 10 21.75 21.52 24.03
C THR A 10 20.92 20.31 23.60
N MET A 11 19.90 19.98 24.39
CA MET A 11 18.97 18.91 24.02
C MET A 11 18.12 19.37 22.83
N PRO A 12 17.91 18.49 21.82
CA PRO A 12 17.03 18.82 20.71
C PRO A 12 15.60 19.02 21.21
N THR A 13 14.90 19.97 20.60
CA THR A 13 13.46 20.16 20.75
C THR A 13 12.75 19.04 20.01
N LEU A 14 11.91 18.27 20.72
CA LEU A 14 11.11 17.20 20.13
C LEU A 14 9.83 17.79 19.54
N ILE A 15 9.52 17.45 18.30
CA ILE A 15 8.25 17.78 17.64
C ILE A 15 7.57 16.48 17.24
N ALA A 16 6.37 16.26 17.76
CA ALA A 16 5.54 15.11 17.41
C ALA A 16 4.94 15.29 16.01
N ILE A 17 4.95 14.21 15.23
CA ILE A 17 4.18 14.12 13.99
C ILE A 17 2.82 13.52 14.33
N ASP A 18 1.77 14.33 14.19
CA ASP A 18 0.39 13.90 14.52
C ASP A 18 -0.20 12.98 13.45
N VAL A 19 0.15 13.20 12.17
CA VAL A 19 -0.41 12.45 11.04
C VAL A 19 0.70 12.11 10.06
N VAL A 20 0.79 10.83 9.73
CA VAL A 20 1.55 10.29 8.61
C VAL A 20 0.57 10.03 7.47
N GLU A 21 0.82 10.66 6.33
CA GLU A 21 0.07 10.44 5.10
C GLU A 21 0.94 9.75 4.04
N ILE A 22 0.37 8.73 3.41
CA ILE A 22 0.91 8.02 2.24
C ILE A 22 -0.17 8.06 1.15
N ASN A 23 0.18 8.64 0.01
CA ASN A 23 -0.72 8.85 -1.11
C ASN A 23 -0.34 7.98 -2.30
N ASP A 24 -1.24 7.89 -3.28
CA ASP A 24 -1.10 7.11 -4.51
C ASP A 24 -0.88 5.60 -4.29
N VAL A 25 -1.22 5.05 -3.12
CA VAL A 25 -1.06 3.62 -2.81
C VAL A 25 -2.01 2.80 -3.69
N THR A 26 -1.49 1.79 -4.37
CA THR A 26 -2.33 0.84 -5.10
C THR A 26 -2.93 -0.16 -4.10
N VAL A 27 -4.23 -0.03 -3.82
CA VAL A 27 -4.92 -0.84 -2.79
C VAL A 27 -5.87 -1.90 -3.35
N SER A 28 -5.99 -1.99 -4.67
CA SER A 28 -6.92 -2.90 -5.35
C SER A 28 -6.20 -3.70 -6.42
N PHE A 29 -6.34 -5.02 -6.35
CA PHE A 29 -5.71 -5.97 -7.27
C PHE A 29 -6.70 -7.06 -7.67
N LYS A 30 -6.47 -7.67 -8.83
CA LYS A 30 -7.20 -8.82 -9.33
C LYS A 30 -6.40 -10.10 -9.12
N ASP A 31 -7.08 -11.23 -9.26
CA ASP A 31 -6.41 -12.53 -9.34
C ASP A 31 -5.33 -12.55 -10.43
N GLY A 32 -4.13 -13.00 -10.05
CA GLY A 32 -2.94 -13.03 -10.91
C GLY A 32 -2.18 -11.71 -11.02
N ASP A 33 -2.70 -10.60 -10.48
CA ASP A 33 -1.97 -9.33 -10.48
C ASP A 33 -0.72 -9.43 -9.60
N LYS A 34 0.35 -8.79 -10.05
CA LYS A 34 1.58 -8.70 -9.26
C LYS A 34 1.48 -7.57 -8.24
N PRO A 35 2.14 -7.67 -7.08
CA PRO A 35 2.28 -6.54 -6.18
C PRO A 35 2.87 -5.32 -6.90
N VAL A 36 2.20 -4.18 -6.76
CA VAL A 36 2.66 -2.89 -7.26
C VAL A 36 2.70 -1.93 -6.08
N PHE A 37 3.82 -1.21 -5.96
CA PHE A 37 4.14 -0.35 -4.84
C PHE A 37 4.28 1.08 -5.34
N THR A 38 3.30 1.92 -5.04
CA THR A 38 3.16 3.28 -5.59
C THR A 38 3.04 4.35 -4.52
N GLY A 39 3.13 3.96 -3.25
CA GLY A 39 3.01 4.87 -2.12
C GLY A 39 4.02 6.02 -2.17
N LYS A 40 3.56 7.23 -1.88
CA LYS A 40 4.39 8.43 -1.78
C LYS A 40 4.04 9.25 -0.56
N VAL A 41 5.05 9.90 -0.01
CA VAL A 41 4.84 10.90 1.04
C VAL A 41 4.59 12.28 0.41
N PRO A 42 3.79 13.14 1.05
CA PRO A 42 3.61 14.52 0.60
C PRO A 42 4.94 15.30 0.56
N ASP A 43 5.03 16.25 -0.36
CA ASP A 43 6.16 17.17 -0.42
C ASP A 43 6.28 17.96 0.88
N GLY A 44 7.51 18.04 1.42
CA GLY A 44 7.78 18.75 2.67
C GLY A 44 7.36 18.00 3.94
N ALA A 45 6.95 16.74 3.84
CA ALA A 45 6.78 15.87 5.01
C ALA A 45 8.08 15.81 5.85
N ASN A 46 7.96 15.72 7.17
CA ASN A 46 9.12 15.60 8.08
C ASN A 46 9.56 14.14 8.30
N TYR A 47 9.15 13.25 7.40
CA TYR A 47 9.42 11.82 7.45
C TYR A 47 9.64 11.29 6.04
N ALA A 48 10.44 10.23 5.95
CA ALA A 48 10.76 9.53 4.74
C ALA A 48 9.99 8.21 4.67
N TYR A 49 9.43 7.96 3.49
CA TYR A 49 8.95 6.65 3.10
C TYR A 49 10.11 5.67 2.96
N ARG A 50 10.05 4.52 3.63
CA ARG A 50 11.08 3.47 3.54
C ARG A 50 10.59 2.26 2.79
N CYS A 51 9.39 1.79 3.11
CA CYS A 51 8.84 0.61 2.48
C CYS A 51 7.32 0.53 2.67
N GLU A 52 6.65 -0.12 1.73
CA GLU A 52 5.30 -0.65 1.88
C GLU A 52 5.33 -2.13 1.52
N TRP A 53 4.40 -2.89 2.07
CA TRP A 53 4.31 -4.32 1.79
C TRP A 53 2.88 -4.82 1.85
N TRP A 54 2.69 -5.99 1.26
CA TRP A 54 1.48 -6.80 1.37
C TRP A 54 1.83 -8.11 2.08
N GLU A 55 1.04 -8.45 3.09
CA GLU A 55 1.22 -9.67 3.89
C GLU A 55 -0.03 -10.54 3.81
N LEU A 56 0.16 -11.83 3.52
CA LEU A 56 -0.91 -12.83 3.65
C LEU A 56 -0.93 -13.43 5.07
N ASP A 57 0.26 -13.71 5.58
CA ASP A 57 0.54 -14.24 6.91
C ASP A 57 1.99 -13.90 7.30
N SER A 58 2.38 -14.18 8.54
CA SER A 58 3.70 -13.84 9.07
C SER A 58 4.90 -14.45 8.33
N LYS A 59 4.65 -15.41 7.41
CA LYS A 59 5.68 -16.07 6.59
C LYS A 59 5.60 -15.71 5.12
N THR A 60 4.53 -15.07 4.67
CA THR A 60 4.22 -14.87 3.26
C THR A 60 3.87 -13.42 2.95
N GLY A 61 4.72 -12.74 2.18
CA GLY A 61 4.51 -11.34 1.85
C GLY A 61 5.32 -10.85 0.66
N ALA A 62 5.10 -9.60 0.27
CA ALA A 62 5.90 -8.89 -0.72
C ALA A 62 6.15 -7.46 -0.26
N MET A 63 7.40 -7.03 -0.32
CA MET A 63 7.84 -5.72 0.12
C MET A 63 8.37 -4.91 -1.06
N SER A 64 8.18 -3.58 -1.02
CA SER A 64 8.72 -2.67 -2.02
C SER A 64 10.24 -2.54 -1.98
N THR A 65 10.84 -2.81 -0.81
CA THR A 65 12.28 -2.81 -0.57
C THR A 65 12.71 -4.16 -0.04
N ASP A 66 13.81 -4.70 -0.56
CA ASP A 66 14.36 -5.99 -0.12
C ASP A 66 15.19 -5.80 1.16
N PHE A 67 14.62 -6.15 2.31
CA PHE A 67 15.34 -6.22 3.59
C PHE A 67 15.96 -7.61 3.84
N GLY A 68 16.04 -8.46 2.81
CA GLY A 68 16.57 -9.83 2.90
C GLY A 68 15.47 -10.89 3.06
N ASN A 69 15.72 -11.87 3.93
CA ASN A 69 14.81 -12.99 4.16
C ASN A 69 13.76 -12.67 5.23
N PHE A 70 13.00 -11.60 5.02
CA PHE A 70 11.93 -11.21 5.95
C PHE A 70 10.75 -12.18 5.91
N TYR A 71 10.37 -12.62 4.71
CA TYR A 71 9.35 -13.65 4.50
C TYR A 71 9.99 -14.95 4.00
N GLU A 72 9.48 -16.09 4.49
CA GLU A 72 9.83 -17.42 3.97
C GLU A 72 9.37 -17.56 2.52
N ASN A 73 8.18 -17.04 2.21
CA ASN A 73 7.55 -17.08 0.90
C ASN A 73 7.29 -15.67 0.36
N ARG A 74 7.68 -15.42 -0.89
CA ARG A 74 7.42 -14.14 -1.57
C ARG A 74 6.13 -14.20 -2.37
N ILE A 75 5.24 -13.23 -2.17
CA ILE A 75 4.08 -13.05 -3.05
C ILE A 75 4.58 -12.56 -4.42
N THR A 76 4.35 -13.35 -5.46
CA THR A 76 4.70 -12.99 -6.85
C THR A 76 3.47 -12.64 -7.69
N ALA A 77 2.30 -13.11 -7.27
CA ALA A 77 0.99 -12.74 -7.76
C ALA A 77 -0.02 -12.90 -6.62
N PHE A 78 -1.07 -12.08 -6.62
CA PHE A 78 -2.19 -12.24 -5.71
C PHE A 78 -3.14 -13.33 -6.19
N GLU A 79 -3.77 -14.03 -5.25
CA GLU A 79 -4.68 -15.14 -5.54
C GLU A 79 -6.09 -14.79 -5.07
N ALA A 80 -7.09 -15.17 -5.88
CA ALA A 80 -8.49 -14.98 -5.54
C ALA A 80 -8.87 -15.59 -4.18
N GLY A 81 -9.70 -14.88 -3.42
CA GLY A 81 -10.24 -15.36 -2.14
C GLY A 81 -9.25 -15.35 -0.97
N LYS A 82 -7.99 -14.97 -1.17
CA LYS A 82 -7.02 -14.71 -0.10
C LYS A 82 -7.09 -13.25 0.34
N THR A 83 -6.97 -13.00 1.64
CA THR A 83 -6.99 -11.65 2.20
C THR A 83 -5.58 -11.23 2.54
N TYR A 84 -5.14 -10.12 1.95
CA TYR A 84 -3.82 -9.56 2.17
C TYR A 84 -3.94 -8.26 2.96
N HIS A 85 -3.04 -8.07 3.92
CA HIS A 85 -2.94 -6.89 4.76
C HIS A 85 -1.86 -5.96 4.24
N TYR A 86 -2.15 -4.67 4.19
CA TYR A 86 -1.18 -3.66 3.82
C TYR A 86 -0.40 -3.17 5.03
N GLY A 87 0.90 -2.96 4.87
CA GLY A 87 1.74 -2.36 5.88
C GLY A 87 2.67 -1.29 5.33
N VAL A 88 3.14 -0.40 6.20
CA VAL A 88 4.04 0.69 5.85
C VAL A 88 5.12 0.92 6.90
N TYR A 89 6.32 1.26 6.42
CA TYR A 89 7.47 1.63 7.22
C TYR A 89 7.94 3.03 6.82
N VAL A 90 7.91 3.93 7.80
CA VAL A 90 8.42 5.30 7.66
C VAL A 90 9.40 5.63 8.78
N THR A 91 10.30 6.56 8.50
CA THR A 91 11.24 7.10 9.49
C THR A 91 11.23 8.61 9.46
N THR A 92 11.36 9.28 10.59
CA THR A 92 11.51 10.73 10.60
C THR A 92 12.83 11.16 9.94
N TYR A 93 12.86 12.39 9.41
CA TYR A 93 14.16 13.02 9.20
C TYR A 93 14.76 13.27 10.58
N GLY A 94 16.03 12.86 10.76
CA GLY A 94 16.75 12.98 12.03
C GLY A 94 16.93 14.44 12.47
N ASP A 95 17.98 14.73 13.24
CA ASP A 95 18.16 16.07 13.79
C ASP A 95 18.32 17.13 12.67
N VAL A 96 17.28 17.97 12.48
CA VAL A 96 17.29 19.12 11.56
C VAL A 96 17.54 20.37 12.40
N GLY A 97 18.81 20.77 12.48
CA GLY A 97 19.23 21.84 13.39
C GLY A 97 19.12 21.40 14.85
N ASN A 98 18.31 22.08 15.66
CA ASN A 98 18.04 21.72 17.06
C ASN A 98 16.68 21.00 17.21
N VAL A 99 16.05 20.57 16.12
CA VAL A 99 14.73 19.91 16.14
C VAL A 99 14.89 18.44 15.79
N ARG A 100 14.23 17.58 16.56
CA ARG A 100 14.05 16.16 16.26
C ARG A 100 12.58 15.86 16.10
N TYR A 101 12.20 15.34 14.95
CA TYR A 101 10.84 14.84 14.73
C TYR A 101 10.72 13.42 15.26
N ILE A 102 9.61 13.15 15.93
CA ILE A 102 9.30 11.82 16.49
C ILE A 102 7.89 11.41 16.11
N PHE A 103 7.65 10.10 16.11
CA PHE A 103 6.31 9.56 16.18
C PHE A 103 5.92 9.35 17.63
N THR A 104 4.61 9.23 17.87
CA THR A 104 4.04 8.97 19.19
C THR A 104 3.04 7.82 19.08
N PRO A 105 2.62 7.22 20.20
CA PRO A 105 1.53 6.25 20.20
C PRO A 105 0.22 6.78 19.60
N ASP A 106 0.00 8.10 19.64
CA ASP A 106 -1.21 8.76 19.14
C ASP A 106 -1.07 9.24 17.68
N THR A 107 0.08 9.04 17.04
CA THR A 107 0.29 9.37 15.63
C THR A 107 -0.73 8.61 14.78
N LYS A 108 -1.39 9.28 13.84
CA LYS A 108 -2.40 8.67 12.97
C LYS A 108 -1.81 8.36 11.61
N LEU A 109 -2.33 7.31 10.96
CA LEU A 109 -1.96 6.96 9.60
C LEU A 109 -3.11 7.24 8.64
N LYS A 110 -2.77 7.83 7.50
CA LYS A 110 -3.68 8.15 6.42
C LYS A 110 -3.16 7.54 5.13
N ILE A 111 -3.96 6.68 4.50
CA ILE A 111 -3.65 6.04 3.22
C ILE A 111 -4.63 6.56 2.19
N ASN A 112 -4.12 7.14 1.09
CA ASN A 112 -4.94 7.71 0.01
C ASN A 112 -6.03 8.69 0.48
N GLY A 113 -5.74 9.45 1.52
CA GLY A 113 -6.70 10.41 2.06
C GLY A 113 -7.69 9.83 3.09
N GLU A 114 -7.61 8.55 3.45
CA GLU A 114 -8.46 7.93 4.46
C GLU A 114 -7.67 7.51 5.70
N PHE A 115 -8.22 7.76 6.89
CA PHE A 115 -7.60 7.30 8.13
C PHE A 115 -7.75 5.80 8.26
N VAL A 116 -6.63 5.13 8.55
CA VAL A 116 -6.59 3.69 8.80
C VAL A 116 -6.08 3.44 10.20
N ASN A 117 -6.62 2.40 10.83
CA ASN A 117 -6.05 1.86 12.06
C ASN A 117 -4.85 1.00 11.71
N TYR A 118 -3.95 0.88 12.68
CA TYR A 118 -2.76 0.07 12.54
C TYR A 118 -2.30 -0.48 13.87
N THR A 119 -1.50 -1.53 13.81
CA THR A 119 -0.73 -2.07 14.92
C THR A 119 0.75 -1.96 14.61
N ARG A 120 1.58 -1.80 15.65
CA ARG A 120 3.03 -1.93 15.51
C ARG A 120 3.35 -3.33 14.98
N TYR A 121 4.30 -3.41 14.05
CA TYR A 121 4.72 -4.69 13.49
C TYR A 121 5.38 -5.56 14.57
N GLU A 122 5.25 -6.88 14.45
CA GLU A 122 5.79 -7.81 15.44
C GLU A 122 7.32 -7.64 15.58
N GLY A 123 7.79 -7.39 16.81
CA GLY A 123 9.19 -7.12 17.11
C GLY A 123 9.60 -5.64 17.09
N ASP A 124 8.70 -4.72 16.71
CA ASP A 124 8.88 -3.29 16.95
C ASP A 124 8.49 -2.94 18.40
N GLU A 125 9.49 -2.88 19.30
CA GLU A 125 9.31 -2.45 20.69
C GLU A 125 9.28 -0.92 20.84
N SER A 126 9.44 -0.17 19.75
CA SER A 126 9.43 1.29 19.79
C SER A 126 8.02 1.84 19.94
N ASP A 127 7.89 2.86 20.79
CA ASP A 127 6.70 3.73 20.85
C ASP A 127 6.69 4.79 19.72
N GLY A 128 7.72 4.79 18.86
CA GLY A 128 7.96 5.75 17.79
C GLY A 128 8.85 6.93 18.16
N SER A 129 9.25 7.04 19.42
CA SER A 129 10.13 8.12 19.90
C SER A 129 11.56 8.05 19.33
N ASP A 130 11.94 6.87 18.84
CA ASP A 130 13.17 6.63 18.09
C ASP A 130 13.12 7.15 16.64
N GLY A 131 11.96 7.70 16.22
CA GLY A 131 11.73 8.21 14.89
C GLY A 131 11.37 7.12 13.87
N THR A 132 10.96 5.93 14.31
CA THR A 132 10.53 4.84 13.43
C THR A 132 9.04 4.52 13.59
N MET A 133 8.39 4.23 12.48
CA MET A 133 7.01 3.76 12.46
C MET A 133 6.87 2.61 11.47
N TRP A 134 7.00 1.38 11.99
CA TRP A 134 6.78 0.15 11.25
C TRP A 134 5.44 -0.47 11.68
N VAL A 135 4.46 -0.43 10.79
CA VAL A 135 3.08 -0.76 11.15
C VAL A 135 2.38 -1.63 10.11
N LEU A 136 1.55 -2.56 10.59
CA LEU A 136 0.59 -3.31 9.79
C LEU A 136 -0.78 -2.66 9.97
N THR A 137 -1.50 -2.44 8.87
CA THR A 137 -2.78 -1.71 8.90
C THR A 137 -3.97 -2.66 8.83
N ASP A 138 -5.14 -2.16 9.21
CA ASP A 138 -6.43 -2.85 9.00
C ASP A 138 -6.89 -2.78 7.53
N LEU A 139 -6.12 -2.13 6.65
CA LEU A 139 -6.43 -2.08 5.22
C LEU A 139 -6.14 -3.44 4.60
N THR A 140 -7.22 -4.12 4.22
CA THR A 140 -7.19 -5.43 3.58
C THR A 140 -7.62 -5.38 2.13
N MET A 141 -7.04 -6.26 1.32
CA MET A 141 -7.43 -6.47 -0.06
C MET A 141 -7.63 -7.96 -0.32
N THR A 142 -8.79 -8.30 -0.88
CA THR A 142 -9.13 -9.67 -1.30
C THR A 142 -9.41 -9.65 -2.79
N PRO A 143 -8.52 -10.20 -3.64
CA PRO A 143 -8.77 -10.25 -5.06
C PRO A 143 -10.01 -11.09 -5.35
N GLU A 144 -10.89 -10.56 -6.19
CA GLU A 144 -11.99 -11.34 -6.74
C GLU A 144 -11.47 -12.28 -7.82
N GLU A 145 -12.11 -13.45 -7.95
CA GLU A 145 -11.88 -14.32 -9.09
C GLU A 145 -12.08 -13.50 -10.36
N SER A 146 -11.09 -13.52 -11.25
CA SER A 146 -11.29 -13.01 -12.59
C SER A 146 -12.38 -13.86 -13.23
N THR A 147 -13.61 -13.38 -13.23
CA THR A 147 -14.66 -14.04 -14.00
C THR A 147 -14.14 -14.03 -15.42
N PRO A 148 -13.90 -15.18 -16.07
CA PRO A 148 -13.49 -15.17 -17.46
C PRO A 148 -14.59 -14.40 -18.17
N GLN A 149 -14.24 -13.30 -18.84
CA GLN A 149 -15.20 -12.54 -19.62
C GLN A 149 -15.66 -13.51 -20.70
N LYS A 150 -16.76 -14.21 -20.43
CA LYS A 150 -17.34 -15.21 -21.29
C LYS A 150 -18.03 -14.41 -22.38
N HIS A 151 -17.25 -13.81 -23.28
CA HIS A 151 -17.70 -13.68 -24.65
C HIS A 151 -17.88 -15.10 -25.14
N SER A 152 -19.06 -15.64 -24.86
CA SER A 152 -19.40 -17.00 -25.20
C SER A 152 -19.29 -17.11 -26.71
N PHE A 153 -18.73 -18.20 -27.23
CA PHE A 153 -18.90 -18.53 -28.65
C PHE A 153 -20.38 -18.42 -29.06
N LEU A 154 -21.29 -18.69 -28.11
CA LEU A 154 -22.72 -18.48 -28.26
C LEU A 154 -23.11 -17.00 -28.47
N ASP A 155 -22.50 -16.04 -27.78
CA ASP A 155 -22.78 -14.61 -27.97
C ASP A 155 -22.27 -14.13 -29.33
N TRP A 156 -21.12 -14.62 -29.78
CA TRP A 156 -20.62 -14.38 -31.13
C TRP A 156 -21.55 -15.00 -32.19
N PHE A 157 -21.98 -16.25 -31.98
CA PHE A 157 -22.86 -16.98 -32.89
C PHE A 157 -24.27 -16.35 -32.95
N ILE A 158 -24.83 -15.95 -31.81
CA ILE A 158 -26.11 -15.23 -31.72
C ILE A 158 -26.01 -13.89 -32.44
N ASN A 159 -24.96 -13.10 -32.19
CA ASN A 159 -24.78 -11.82 -32.87
C ASN A 159 -24.63 -11.98 -34.38
N LEU A 160 -23.92 -13.01 -34.85
CA LEU A 160 -23.79 -13.32 -36.27
C LEU A 160 -25.13 -13.72 -36.89
N PHE A 161 -25.87 -14.62 -36.24
CA PHE A 161 -27.17 -15.08 -36.72
C PHE A 161 -28.19 -13.93 -36.77
N THR A 162 -28.23 -13.09 -35.75
CA THR A 162 -29.13 -11.93 -35.68
C THR A 162 -28.85 -10.93 -36.79
N LYS A 163 -27.56 -10.71 -37.13
CA LYS A 163 -27.17 -9.85 -38.27
C LYS A 163 -27.60 -10.44 -39.62
N VAL A 164 -27.44 -11.74 -39.82
CA VAL A 164 -27.86 -12.41 -41.07
C VAL A 164 -29.37 -12.38 -41.23
N VAL A 165 -30.13 -12.70 -40.18
CA VAL A 165 -31.60 -12.65 -40.19
C VAL A 165 -32.09 -11.24 -40.51
N LYS A 166 -31.51 -10.22 -39.88
CA LYS A 166 -31.85 -8.83 -40.15
C LYS A 166 -31.58 -8.44 -41.60
N TRP A 167 -30.42 -8.84 -42.14
CA TRP A 167 -30.08 -8.59 -43.54
C TRP A 167 -31.05 -9.26 -44.51
N VAL A 168 -31.48 -10.49 -44.23
CA VAL A 168 -32.49 -11.21 -45.06
C VAL A 168 -33.84 -10.49 -45.02
N ILE A 169 -34.29 -10.06 -43.83
CA ILE A 169 -35.55 -9.31 -43.68
C ILE A 169 -35.50 -7.99 -44.46
N ASP A 170 -34.42 -7.22 -44.31
CA ASP A 170 -34.25 -5.93 -45.00
C ASP A 170 -34.14 -6.12 -46.53
N PHE A 171 -33.51 -7.21 -46.99
CA PHE A 171 -33.41 -7.53 -48.41
C PHE A 171 -34.77 -7.89 -49.02
N ILE A 172 -35.57 -8.73 -48.35
CA ILE A 172 -36.91 -9.11 -48.81
C ILE A 172 -37.86 -7.91 -48.77
N GLY A 173 -37.78 -7.06 -47.73
CA GLY A 173 -38.62 -5.86 -47.59
C GLY A 173 -38.37 -4.77 -48.64
N ASN A 174 -37.21 -4.75 -49.29
CA ASN A 174 -36.87 -3.79 -50.36
C ASN A 174 -37.19 -4.31 -51.78
N VAL A 175 -37.61 -5.57 -51.92
CA VAL A 175 -37.87 -6.21 -53.23
C VAL A 175 -39.37 -6.41 -53.49
N CYS A 176 -40.24 -6.13 -52.51
CA CYS A 176 -41.70 -6.05 -52.63
C CYS A 176 -42.17 -4.59 -52.64
#